data_AF-A0A933LQ41-F1
#
_entry.id   AF-A0A933LQ41-F1
#
_cell.length_a   1.000
_cell.length_b   1.000
_cell.length_c   1.000
_cell.angle_alpha   90.00
_cell.angle_beta   90.00
_cell.angle_gamma   90.00
#
_symmetry.space_group_name_H-M   'P 1'
#
loop_
_entity.id
_entity.type
_entity.pdbx_description
1 polymer ?
#
loop_
_entity_poly.entity_id
_entity_poly.type
_entity_poly.pdbx_seq_one_letter_code
_entity_poly.pdbx_strand_id
1 'polypeptide(L)'
;MVSTWHAFLLTGFSRQELWLATALIRGRMKHCCLHYQNSQDKAVRSRATRMLKNWDHLFTFLSHEGVEPTNNAAERAQRHAVQWHKICFSNQSDEEVNFTERILTVIRTCKLQGKNPFQFLSQVMDAAFNGTPRPSLVLGAP
;
A
#
# COMPACT_ATOMS: atom_id res chain seq x y z
N MET A 1 10.30 11.76 13.41
CA MET A 1 10.25 11.25 12.03
C MET A 1 8.92 11.60 11.37
N VAL A 2 7.78 11.10 11.87
CA VAL A 2 6.45 11.49 11.35
C VAL A 2 6.16 12.98 11.57
N SER A 3 6.51 13.53 12.73
CA SER A 3 6.42 14.98 12.99
C SER A 3 7.27 15.82 12.02
N THR A 4 8.50 15.38 11.74
CA THR A 4 9.42 16.00 10.77
C THR A 4 8.86 15.94 9.34
N TRP A 5 8.19 14.84 8.98
CA TRP A 5 7.49 14.70 7.70
C TRP A 5 6.31 15.67 7.58
N HIS A 6 5.47 15.78 8.61
CA HIS A 6 4.37 16.76 8.60
C HIS A 6 4.88 18.20 8.54
N ALA A 7 5.97 18.51 9.25
CA ALA A 7 6.62 19.81 9.13
C ALA A 7 7.11 20.06 7.69
N PHE A 8 7.75 19.08 7.04
CA PHE A 8 8.12 19.16 5.61
C PHE A 8 6.94 19.51 4.71
N LEU A 9 5.80 18.82 4.88
CA LEU A 9 4.59 19.08 4.07
C LEU A 9 4.02 20.50 4.28
N LEU A 10 4.17 21.08 5.47
CA LEU A 10 3.61 22.38 5.82
C LEU A 10 4.55 23.56 5.54
N THR A 11 5.87 23.34 5.61
CA THR A 11 6.89 24.40 5.57
C THR A 11 7.60 24.51 4.22
N GLY A 12 7.44 23.52 3.33
CA GLY A 12 8.07 23.52 2.01
C GLY A 12 9.57 23.23 2.03
N PHE A 13 10.07 22.55 3.07
CA PHE A 13 11.46 22.08 3.13
C PHE A 13 11.84 21.31 1.87
N SER A 14 13.10 21.41 1.45
CA SER A 14 13.65 20.52 0.45
C SER A 14 13.77 19.09 0.99
N ARG A 15 13.79 18.10 0.09
CA ARG A 15 14.01 16.70 0.49
C ARG A 15 15.39 16.47 1.11
N GLN A 16 16.38 17.26 0.72
CA GLN A 16 17.71 17.22 1.31
C GLN A 16 17.68 17.64 2.78
N GLU A 17 16.95 18.71 3.11
CA GLU A 17 16.77 19.15 4.51
C GLU A 17 16.00 18.11 5.32
N LEU A 18 14.95 17.51 4.77
CA LEU A 18 14.23 16.41 5.42
C LEU A 18 15.14 15.19 5.68
N TRP A 19 16.00 14.84 4.73
CA TRP A 19 16.97 13.74 4.89
C TRP A 19 17.97 14.00 6.02
N LEU A 20 18.49 15.23 6.08
CA LEU A 20 19.42 15.68 7.12
C LEU A 20 18.74 15.75 8.49
N ALA A 21 17.54 16.34 8.57
CA ALA A 21 16.78 16.46 9.81
C ALA A 21 16.41 15.10 10.42
N THR A 22 16.31 14.04 9.60
CA THR A 22 16.03 12.67 10.06
C THR A 22 17.28 11.82 10.28
N ALA A 23 18.49 12.32 9.98
CA ALA A 23 19.73 11.54 10.07
C ALA A 23 19.99 10.99 11.47
N LEU A 24 19.80 11.81 12.52
CA LEU A 24 20.04 11.39 13.90
C LEU A 24 19.13 10.23 14.32
N ILE A 25 17.83 10.33 14.05
CA ILE A 25 16.88 9.28 14.44
C ILE A 25 17.13 7.99 13.65
N ARG A 26 17.47 8.08 12.36
CA ARG A 26 17.85 6.92 11.55
C ARG A 26 19.13 6.28 12.08
N GLY A 27 20.15 7.06 12.44
CA GLY A 27 21.37 6.56 13.07
C GLY A 27 21.11 5.80 14.37
N ARG A 28 20.29 6.39 15.27
CA ARG A 28 19.90 5.74 16.54
C ARG A 28 19.13 4.44 16.30
N MET A 29 18.18 4.44 15.38
CA MET A 29 17.45 3.23 14.99
C MET A 29 18.40 2.14 14.46
N LYS A 30 19.34 2.49 13.57
CA LYS A 30 20.31 1.53 13.01
C LYS A 30 21.18 0.94 14.10
N HIS A 31 21.66 1.78 15.00
CA HIS A 31 22.47 1.38 16.14
C HIS A 31 21.71 0.38 17.04
N CYS A 32 20.45 0.68 17.39
CA CYS A 32 19.62 -0.26 18.15
C CYS A 32 19.46 -1.61 17.43
N CYS A 33 19.18 -1.61 16.11
CA CYS A 33 19.06 -2.86 15.38
C CYS A 33 20.38 -3.64 15.36
N LEU A 34 21.52 -2.99 15.17
CA LEU A 34 22.84 -3.64 15.23
C LEU A 34 23.12 -4.25 16.60
N HIS A 35 22.79 -3.54 17.69
CA HIS A 35 22.94 -4.04 19.05
C HIS A 35 22.12 -5.31 19.29
N TYR A 36 20.88 -5.35 18.80
CA TYR A 36 19.94 -6.45 19.05
C TYR A 36 19.95 -7.57 18.00
N GLN A 37 20.78 -7.48 16.95
CA GLN A 37 20.84 -8.50 15.90
C GLN A 37 21.30 -9.88 16.41
N ASN A 38 21.98 -9.93 17.56
CA ASN A 38 22.45 -11.15 18.22
C ASN A 38 21.74 -11.39 19.57
N SER A 39 20.58 -10.76 19.79
CA SER A 39 19.79 -10.97 21.01
C SER A 39 19.48 -12.46 21.22
N GLN A 40 19.46 -12.92 22.48
CA GLN A 40 19.03 -14.28 22.83
C GLN A 40 17.55 -14.49 22.52
N ASP A 41 16.73 -13.45 22.75
CA ASP A 41 15.32 -13.45 22.36
C ASP A 41 15.18 -13.50 20.82
N LYS A 42 14.53 -14.57 20.34
CA LYS A 42 14.30 -14.84 18.91
C LYS A 42 13.47 -13.76 18.23
N ALA A 43 12.44 -13.22 18.88
CA ALA A 43 11.56 -12.22 18.32
C ALA A 43 12.30 -10.87 18.14
N VAL A 44 13.06 -10.48 19.16
CA VAL A 44 13.91 -9.28 19.12
C VAL A 44 14.97 -9.39 18.02
N ARG A 45 15.69 -10.52 18.00
CA ARG A 45 16.69 -10.82 16.97
C ARG A 45 16.09 -10.75 15.55
N SER A 46 14.99 -11.47 15.32
CA SER A 46 14.31 -11.50 14.03
C SER A 46 13.89 -10.10 13.56
N ARG A 47 13.33 -9.28 14.46
CA ARG A 47 12.91 -7.92 14.12
C ARG A 47 14.11 -7.02 13.78
N ALA A 48 15.17 -7.09 14.57
CA ALA A 48 16.41 -6.33 14.33
C ALA A 48 17.06 -6.71 12.99
N THR A 49 17.24 -8.00 12.72
CA THR A 49 17.83 -8.49 11.47
C THR A 49 16.96 -8.13 10.26
N ARG A 50 15.63 -8.25 10.36
CA ARG A 50 14.72 -7.87 9.27
C ARG A 50 14.72 -6.37 8.99
N MET A 51 14.80 -5.52 10.02
CA MET A 51 14.93 -4.07 9.84
C MET A 51 16.24 -3.71 9.14
N LEU A 52 17.37 -4.32 9.54
CA LEU A 52 18.66 -4.11 8.89
C LEU A 52 18.66 -4.59 7.44
N LYS A 53 18.08 -5.76 7.17
CA LYS A 53 17.97 -6.31 5.81
C LYS A 53 17.23 -5.38 4.86
N ASN A 54 16.21 -4.66 5.34
CA ASN A 54 15.37 -3.78 4.52
C ASN A 54 15.70 -2.30 4.71
N TRP A 55 16.84 -1.98 5.33
CA TRP A 55 17.14 -0.64 5.84
C TRP A 55 16.98 0.46 4.79
N ASP A 56 17.48 0.22 3.59
CA ASP A 56 17.46 1.21 2.50
C ASP A 56 16.04 1.47 1.96
N HIS A 57 15.13 0.50 2.13
CA HIS A 57 13.73 0.61 1.70
C HIS A 57 12.82 1.26 2.76
N LEU A 58 13.21 1.26 4.04
CA LEU A 58 12.42 1.85 5.12
C LEU A 58 12.23 3.37 4.95
N PHE A 59 13.11 4.02 4.19
CA PHE A 59 13.18 5.48 4.08
C PHE A 59 13.04 5.99 2.65
N THR A 60 12.49 5.19 1.73
CA THR A 60 12.23 5.59 0.33
C THR A 60 11.46 6.91 0.24
N PHE A 61 10.53 7.14 1.18
CA PHE A 61 9.75 8.38 1.29
C PHE A 61 10.59 9.62 1.56
N LEU A 62 11.86 9.51 1.96
CA LEU A 62 12.74 10.67 2.13
C LEU A 62 13.30 11.15 0.79
N SER A 63 13.52 10.23 -0.16
CA SER A 63 14.17 10.52 -1.45
C SER A 63 13.20 10.57 -2.63
N HIS A 64 12.05 9.91 -2.55
CA HIS A 64 11.10 9.80 -3.66
C HIS A 64 9.81 10.58 -3.39
N GLU A 65 9.40 11.38 -4.37
CA GLU A 65 8.11 12.07 -4.35
C GLU A 65 6.94 11.10 -4.50
N GLY A 66 5.78 11.44 -3.91
CA GLY A 66 4.58 10.60 -3.95
C GLY A 66 4.59 9.38 -3.02
N VAL A 67 5.72 9.09 -2.36
CA VAL A 67 5.81 8.01 -1.36
C VAL A 67 5.61 8.60 0.04
N GLU A 68 4.63 8.07 0.78
CA GLU A 68 4.38 8.43 2.17
C GLU A 68 5.25 7.63 3.14
N PRO A 69 5.55 8.14 4.35
CA PRO A 69 6.23 7.38 5.40
C PRO A 69 5.39 6.25 6.00
N THR A 70 4.13 6.12 5.59
CA THR A 70 3.18 5.16 6.14
C THR A 70 2.72 4.16 5.09
N ASN A 71 2.39 2.96 5.54
CA ASN A 71 1.86 1.90 4.68
C ASN A 71 0.34 2.02 4.44
N ASN A 72 -0.27 3.16 4.81
CA ASN A 72 -1.72 3.34 4.80
C ASN A 72 -2.34 3.05 3.44
N ALA A 73 -1.68 3.45 2.34
CA ALA A 73 -2.18 3.21 0.99
C ALA A 73 -2.31 1.72 0.66
N ALA A 74 -1.30 0.92 1.00
CA ALA A 74 -1.31 -0.52 0.77
C ALA A 74 -2.28 -1.23 1.74
N GLU A 75 -2.29 -0.84 3.02
CA GLU A 75 -3.21 -1.41 4.01
C GLU A 75 -4.68 -1.16 3.61
N ARG A 76 -5.02 0.06 3.17
CA ARG A 76 -6.36 0.38 2.66
C ARG A 76 -6.71 -0.44 1.41
N ALA A 77 -5.72 -0.73 0.56
CA ALA A 77 -5.94 -1.59 -0.61
C ALA A 77 -6.25 -3.04 -0.18
N GLN A 78 -5.45 -3.59 0.72
CA GLN A 78 -5.61 -4.98 1.19
C GLN A 78 -6.81 -5.18 2.11
N ARG A 79 -7.26 -4.14 2.83
CA ARG A 79 -8.35 -4.23 3.81
C ARG A 79 -9.64 -4.82 3.24
N HIS A 80 -9.99 -4.49 2.00
CA HIS A 80 -11.21 -5.01 1.37
C HIS A 80 -11.13 -6.53 1.16
N ALA A 81 -9.98 -7.03 0.72
CA ALA A 81 -9.75 -8.48 0.58
C ALA A 81 -9.78 -9.20 1.93
N VAL A 82 -9.15 -8.61 2.96
CA VAL A 82 -9.16 -9.18 4.32
C VAL A 82 -10.58 -9.21 4.90
N GLN A 83 -11.36 -8.14 4.72
CA GLN A 83 -12.75 -8.09 5.16
C GLN A 83 -13.63 -9.10 4.41
N TRP A 84 -13.46 -9.21 3.09
CA TRP A 84 -14.14 -10.22 2.28
C TRP A 84 -13.86 -11.63 2.79
N HIS A 85 -12.59 -11.98 2.96
CA HIS A 85 -12.19 -13.31 3.42
C HIS A 85 -12.75 -13.66 4.81
N LYS A 86 -12.90 -12.64 5.68
CA LYS A 86 -13.49 -12.80 7.01
C LYS A 86 -15.01 -13.03 6.97
N ILE A 87 -15.72 -12.36 6.06
CA ILE A 87 -17.18 -12.39 5.99
C ILE A 87 -17.68 -13.58 5.15
N CYS A 88 -16.99 -13.87 4.05
CA CYS A 88 -17.42 -14.83 3.03
C CYS A 88 -16.81 -16.24 3.21
N PHE A 89 -16.03 -16.47 4.27
CA PHE A 89 -15.44 -17.78 4.62
C PHE A 89 -14.65 -18.46 3.49
N SER A 90 -13.55 -17.81 3.06
CA SER A 90 -12.63 -18.31 2.01
C SER A 90 -13.31 -18.68 0.68
N ASN A 91 -12.50 -18.90 -0.35
CA ASN A 91 -13.00 -19.42 -1.63
C ASN A 91 -12.81 -20.94 -1.61
N GLN A 92 -13.85 -21.68 -1.98
CA GLN A 92 -13.89 -23.14 -1.99
C GLN A 92 -13.67 -23.73 -3.39
N SER A 93 -13.69 -22.88 -4.43
CA SER A 93 -13.39 -23.26 -5.81
C SER A 93 -12.53 -22.21 -6.53
N ASP A 94 -11.90 -22.62 -7.63
CA ASP A 94 -11.14 -21.70 -8.50
C ASP A 94 -12.02 -20.62 -9.13
N GLU A 95 -13.31 -20.93 -9.37
CA GLU A 95 -14.27 -19.96 -9.90
C GLU A 95 -14.54 -18.83 -8.90
N GLU A 96 -14.69 -19.16 -7.62
CA GLU A 96 -14.87 -18.19 -6.54
C GLU A 96 -13.61 -17.34 -6.31
N VAL A 97 -12.43 -17.94 -6.46
CA VAL A 97 -11.15 -17.22 -6.45
C VAL A 97 -11.10 -16.20 -7.58
N ASN A 98 -11.36 -16.65 -8.82
CA ASN A 98 -11.34 -15.78 -9.99
C ASN A 98 -12.36 -14.65 -9.88
N PHE A 99 -13.56 -14.92 -9.36
CA PHE A 99 -14.58 -13.90 -9.13
C PHE A 99 -14.09 -12.87 -8.10
N THR A 100 -13.60 -13.35 -6.94
CA THR A 100 -13.13 -12.49 -5.84
C THR A 100 -11.97 -11.59 -6.30
N GLU A 101 -11.00 -12.15 -7.03
CA GLU A 101 -9.88 -11.39 -7.60
C GLU A 101 -10.37 -10.27 -8.52
N ARG A 102 -11.26 -10.61 -9.46
CA ARG A 102 -11.79 -9.66 -10.45
C ARG A 102 -12.62 -8.56 -9.81
N ILE A 103 -13.53 -8.92 -8.90
CA ILE A 103 -14.42 -7.93 -8.28
C ILE A 103 -13.66 -6.96 -7.38
N LEU A 104 -12.68 -7.45 -6.61
CA LEU A 104 -11.82 -6.59 -5.78
C LEU A 104 -10.96 -5.67 -6.65
N THR A 105 -10.45 -6.16 -7.78
CA THR A 105 -9.71 -5.36 -8.76
C THR A 105 -10.57 -4.26 -9.36
N VAL A 106 -11.78 -4.59 -9.83
CA VAL A 106 -12.73 -3.61 -10.38
C VAL A 106 -13.05 -2.52 -9.37
N ILE A 107 -13.43 -2.92 -8.15
CA ILE A 107 -13.79 -1.98 -7.07
C ILE A 107 -12.62 -1.07 -6.75
N ARG A 108 -11.41 -1.63 -6.60
CA ARG A 108 -10.22 -0.85 -6.26
C ARG A 108 -9.88 0.15 -7.36
N THR A 109 -9.88 -0.30 -8.61
CA THR A 109 -9.54 0.55 -9.76
C THR A 109 -10.57 1.67 -9.94
N CYS A 110 -11.87 1.37 -9.80
CA CYS A 110 -12.92 2.39 -9.84
C CYS A 110 -12.72 3.45 -8.74
N LYS A 111 -12.47 3.02 -7.50
CA LYS A 111 -12.21 3.95 -6.38
C LYS A 111 -10.97 4.82 -6.61
N LEU A 112 -9.89 4.25 -7.16
CA LEU A 112 -8.68 5.00 -7.50
C LEU A 112 -8.92 6.03 -8.60
N GLN A 113 -9.83 5.75 -9.54
CA GLN A 113 -10.21 6.66 -10.62
C GLN A 113 -11.35 7.63 -10.24
N GLY A 114 -11.81 7.64 -8.99
CA GLY A 114 -12.95 8.46 -8.56
C GLY A 114 -14.29 8.04 -9.18
N LYS A 115 -14.40 6.82 -9.73
CA LYS A 115 -15.62 6.26 -10.32
C LYS A 115 -16.43 5.49 -9.28
N ASN A 116 -17.76 5.52 -9.40
CA ASN A 116 -18.63 4.66 -8.61
C ASN A 116 -18.54 3.20 -9.11
N PRO A 117 -18.07 2.25 -8.29
CA PRO A 117 -17.90 0.86 -8.74
C PRO A 117 -19.21 0.16 -9.12
N PHE A 118 -20.30 0.46 -8.42
CA PHE A 118 -21.61 -0.13 -8.71
C PHE A 118 -22.11 0.34 -10.08
N GLN A 119 -22.04 1.66 -10.33
CA GLN A 119 -22.44 2.22 -11.63
C GLN A 119 -21.61 1.63 -12.78
N PHE A 120 -20.30 1.47 -12.60
CA PHE A 120 -19.44 0.83 -13.59
C PHE A 120 -19.87 -0.61 -13.87
N LEU A 121 -20.11 -1.41 -12.82
CA LEU A 121 -20.56 -2.79 -12.96
C LEU A 121 -21.93 -2.87 -13.65
N SER A 122 -22.87 -1.99 -13.31
CA SER A 122 -24.16 -1.90 -14.01
C SER A 122 -23.98 -1.65 -15.51
N GLN A 123 -23.14 -0.69 -15.88
CA GLN A 123 -22.83 -0.42 -17.30
C GLN A 123 -22.19 -1.61 -18.02
N VAL A 124 -21.31 -2.36 -17.34
CA VAL A 124 -20.72 -3.59 -17.90
C VAL A 124 -21.78 -4.66 -18.14
N MET A 125 -22.71 -4.85 -17.19
CA MET A 125 -23.78 -5.83 -17.31
C MET A 125 -24.78 -5.43 -18.41
N ASP A 126 -25.20 -4.17 -18.45
CA ASP A 126 -26.09 -3.64 -19.48
C ASP A 126 -25.48 -3.81 -20.88
N ALA A 127 -24.18 -3.50 -21.03
CA ALA A 127 -23.49 -3.69 -22.30
C ALA A 127 -23.39 -5.17 -22.70
N ALA A 128 -23.16 -6.06 -21.72
CA ALA A 128 -23.12 -7.50 -21.96
C ALA A 128 -24.48 -8.06 -22.42
N PHE A 129 -25.59 -7.60 -21.83
CA PHE A 129 -26.93 -8.05 -22.21
C PHE A 129 -27.39 -7.51 -23.56
N ASN A 130 -27.01 -6.27 -23.89
CA ASN A 130 -27.41 -5.62 -25.14
C ASN A 130 -26.43 -5.86 -26.30
N GLY A 131 -25.33 -6.58 -26.07
CA GLY A 131 -24.30 -6.83 -27.08
C GLY A 131 -23.53 -5.58 -27.52
N THR A 132 -23.51 -4.52 -26.71
CA THR A 132 -22.80 -3.27 -27.02
C THR A 132 -21.37 -3.27 -26.46
N PRO A 133 -20.50 -2.35 -26.90
CA PRO A 133 -19.14 -2.25 -26.35
C PRO A 133 -19.15 -2.05 -24.83
N ARG A 134 -18.33 -2.83 -24.11
CA ARG A 134 -18.22 -2.73 -22.65
C ARG A 134 -17.35 -1.52 -22.26
N PRO A 135 -17.69 -0.80 -21.18
CA PRO A 135 -16.86 0.30 -20.70
C PRO A 135 -15.49 -0.21 -20.25
N SER A 136 -14.44 0.54 -20.55
CA SER A 136 -13.07 0.20 -20.12
C SER A 136 -12.88 0.48 -18.63
N LEU A 137 -12.32 -0.50 -17.91
CA LEU A 137 -11.88 -0.31 -16.53
C LEU A 137 -10.61 0.54 -16.44
N VAL A 138 -9.73 0.46 -17.44
CA VAL A 138 -8.49 1.26 -17.51
C VAL A 138 -8.79 2.59 -18.20
N LEU A 139 -8.25 3.69 -17.64
CA LEU A 139 -8.23 4.98 -18.34
C LEU A 139 -7.41 4.79 -19.62
N GLY A 140 -7.95 5.30 -20.75
CA GLY A 140 -7.49 5.06 -22.12
C GLY A 140 -6.09 4.48 -22.25
N ALA A 141 -6.00 3.26 -22.79
CA ALA A 141 -4.79 2.90 -23.49
C ALA A 141 -4.59 3.93 -24.64
N PRO A 142 -3.34 4.30 -24.99
CA PRO A 142 -3.08 4.99 -26.24
C PRO A 142 -3.69 4.22 -27.43
#